data_AF-A0A940PWR5-F1
#
_entry.id   AF-A0A940PWR5-F1
#
_cell.length_a   1.000
_cell.length_b   1.000
_cell.length_c   1.000
_cell.angle_alpha   90.00
_cell.angle_beta   90.00
_cell.angle_gamma   90.00
#
_symmetry.space_group_name_H-M   'P 1'
#
loop_
_entity.id
_entity.type
_entity.pdbx_description
1 polymer ?
#
loop_
_entity_poly.entity_id
_entity_poly.type
_entity_poly.pdbx_seq_one_letter_code
_entity_poly.pdbx_strand_id
1 'polypeptide(L)'
;MKGLIFRELYLGRKNMLVVAAVSFVFGIIGILIRLSMNIGNLALLSEETLTELDLNTYMIFSVMTGALLLMISTVISEVSGMDYKAKWMGFQYTTPITEEKYMLAKYLLMLALTAAAAVPAFINAAIIGALSGRPLDMNITSVLVMISCVTVLLNVFQTALTHLLHSLEKAMYVYIVLGIAAYMLFVVKLDSMNIGSESDSLASLSNEVFGFCREYMGIAVIATAVLVITGYFLTTAFMKRREK
;
A
#
# COMPACT_ATOMS: atom_id res chain seq x y z
N MET A 1 -3.54 16.79 -20.55
CA MET A 1 -3.16 16.02 -19.34
C MET A 1 -3.76 16.57 -18.05
N LYS A 2 -3.65 17.88 -17.75
CA LYS A 2 -4.24 18.47 -16.52
C LYS A 2 -5.73 18.10 -16.29
N GLY A 3 -6.56 18.17 -17.33
CA GLY A 3 -7.98 17.79 -17.23
C GLY A 3 -8.24 16.30 -16.92
N LEU A 4 -7.40 15.39 -17.42
CA LEU A 4 -7.49 13.96 -17.07
C LEU A 4 -7.15 13.74 -15.61
N ILE A 5 -6.03 14.33 -15.14
CA ILE A 5 -5.61 14.23 -13.75
C ILE A 5 -6.70 14.78 -12.82
N PHE A 6 -7.28 15.93 -13.15
CA PHE A 6 -8.38 16.51 -12.38
C PHE A 6 -9.61 15.59 -12.33
N ARG A 7 -9.99 14.98 -13.45
CA ARG A 7 -11.10 14.00 -13.51
C ARG A 7 -10.85 12.82 -12.58
N GLU A 8 -9.68 12.21 -12.65
CA GLU A 8 -9.32 11.04 -11.82
C GLU A 8 -9.40 11.41 -10.32
N LEU A 9 -8.81 12.54 -9.93
CA LEU A 9 -8.88 13.05 -8.55
C LEU A 9 -10.32 13.36 -8.11
N TYR A 10 -11.12 13.97 -8.99
CA TYR A 10 -12.50 14.34 -8.68
C TYR A 10 -13.40 13.11 -8.50
N LEU A 11 -13.25 12.10 -9.36
CA LEU A 11 -14.01 10.85 -9.26
C LEU A 11 -13.55 10.04 -8.04
N GLY A 12 -12.25 10.05 -7.74
CA GLY A 12 -11.66 9.33 -6.62
C GLY A 12 -11.82 9.97 -5.24
N ARG A 13 -12.23 11.25 -5.17
CA ARG A 13 -12.18 12.04 -3.92
C ARG A 13 -12.87 11.40 -2.72
N LYS A 14 -14.00 10.73 -2.93
CA LYS A 14 -14.76 10.12 -1.83
C LYS A 14 -13.95 9.00 -1.18
N ASN A 15 -13.35 8.13 -1.99
CA ASN A 15 -12.58 7.00 -1.51
C ASN A 15 -11.27 7.47 -0.88
N MET A 16 -10.61 8.47 -1.47
CA MET A 16 -9.44 9.11 -0.86
C MET A 16 -9.76 9.70 0.52
N LEU A 17 -10.90 10.39 0.67
CA LEU A 17 -11.35 10.94 1.96
C LEU A 17 -11.67 9.84 2.98
N VAL A 18 -12.30 8.74 2.56
CA VAL A 18 -12.60 7.60 3.45
C VAL A 18 -11.31 6.96 3.94
N VAL A 19 -10.36 6.66 3.05
CA VAL A 19 -9.07 6.06 3.44
C VAL A 19 -8.29 7.00 4.36
N ALA A 20 -8.26 8.30 4.05
CA ALA A 20 -7.61 9.29 4.91
C ALA A 20 -8.27 9.37 6.29
N ALA A 21 -9.60 9.39 6.37
CA ALA A 21 -10.34 9.44 7.63
C ALA A 21 -10.12 8.18 8.48
N VAL A 22 -10.17 6.99 7.87
CA VAL A 22 -9.91 5.72 8.56
C VAL A 22 -8.47 5.69 9.09
N SER A 23 -7.50 6.09 8.26
CA SER A 23 -6.10 6.15 8.68
C SER A 23 -5.86 7.15 9.81
N PHE A 24 -6.52 8.30 9.75
CA PHE A 24 -6.44 9.33 10.80
C PHE A 24 -7.01 8.83 12.13
N VAL A 25 -8.20 8.22 12.12
CA VAL A 25 -8.80 7.62 13.32
C VAL A 25 -7.89 6.54 13.90
N PHE A 26 -7.32 5.70 13.05
CA PHE A 26 -6.40 4.65 13.48
C PHE A 26 -5.12 5.21 14.10
N GLY A 27 -4.56 6.28 13.52
CA GLY A 27 -3.42 7.01 14.09
C GLY A 27 -3.75 7.62 15.46
N ILE A 28 -4.91 8.25 15.62
CA ILE A 28 -5.38 8.79 16.91
C ILE A 28 -5.49 7.68 17.95
N ILE A 29 -6.04 6.52 17.60
CA ILE A 29 -6.14 5.37 18.52
C ILE A 29 -4.75 4.96 19.00
N GLY A 30 -3.77 4.89 18.11
CA GLY A 30 -2.37 4.60 18.47
C GLY A 30 -1.80 5.62 19.46
N ILE A 31 -2.04 6.90 19.24
CA ILE A 31 -1.62 7.99 20.13
C ILE A 31 -2.30 7.87 21.50
N LEU A 32 -3.60 7.58 21.54
CA LEU A 32 -4.36 7.44 22.79
C LEU A 32 -3.88 6.24 23.61
N ILE A 33 -3.63 5.10 22.96
CA ILE A 33 -3.08 3.91 23.62
C ILE A 33 -1.70 4.23 24.20
N ARG A 34 -0.86 4.96 23.45
CA ARG A 34 0.46 5.43 23.90
C ARG A 34 0.38 6.35 25.12
N LEU A 35 -0.50 7.34 25.09
CA LEU A 35 -0.71 8.22 26.23
C LEU A 35 -1.26 7.45 27.45
N SER A 36 -2.14 6.47 27.23
CA SER A 36 -2.67 5.63 28.31
C SER A 36 -1.59 4.76 28.98
N MET A 37 -0.59 4.28 28.23
CA MET A 37 0.56 3.56 28.80
C MET A 37 1.50 4.48 29.58
N ASN A 38 1.68 5.73 29.14
CA ASN A 38 2.62 6.64 29.77
C ASN A 38 2.06 7.31 31.04
N ILE A 39 0.78 7.68 31.03
CA ILE A 39 0.16 8.50 32.10
C ILE A 39 -1.24 8.03 32.51
N GLY A 40 -1.76 6.95 31.91
CA GLY A 40 -3.15 6.52 32.10
C GLY A 40 -3.28 5.14 32.74
N ASN A 41 -4.41 4.50 32.50
CA ASN A 41 -4.80 3.25 33.16
C ASN A 41 -3.88 2.08 32.79
N LEU A 42 -3.26 2.09 31.61
CA LEU A 42 -2.34 1.04 31.18
C LEU A 42 -0.98 1.15 31.87
N ALA A 43 -0.64 2.31 32.45
CA ALA A 43 0.57 2.47 33.26
C ALA A 43 0.55 1.64 34.56
N LEU A 44 -0.63 1.15 34.98
CA LEU A 44 -0.80 0.34 36.20
C LEU A 44 -0.50 -1.15 35.99
N LEU A 45 -0.21 -1.57 34.75
CA LEU A 45 0.15 -2.95 34.44
C LEU A 45 1.54 -3.29 34.97
N SER A 46 1.87 -4.58 35.05
CA SER A 46 3.23 -5.04 35.34
C SER A 46 4.22 -4.59 34.27
N GLU A 47 5.45 -4.33 34.69
CA GLU A 47 6.53 -3.79 33.84
C GLU A 47 6.84 -4.68 32.62
N GLU A 48 6.78 -6.00 32.80
CA GLU A 48 6.95 -7.00 31.73
C GLU A 48 5.85 -6.86 30.66
N THR A 49 4.59 -6.80 31.08
CA THR A 49 3.44 -6.61 30.18
C THR A 49 3.47 -5.24 29.48
N LEU A 50 3.91 -4.20 30.18
CA LEU A 50 4.07 -2.85 29.61
C LEU A 50 5.13 -2.82 28.51
N THR A 51 6.25 -3.52 28.69
CA THR A 51 7.36 -3.55 27.73
C THR A 51 6.96 -4.26 26.43
N GLU A 52 6.26 -5.39 26.51
CA GLU A 52 5.74 -6.08 25.33
C GLU A 52 4.64 -5.26 24.62
N LEU A 53 3.72 -4.68 25.39
CA LEU A 53 2.64 -3.86 24.85
C LEU A 53 3.19 -2.59 24.19
N ASP A 54 4.24 -1.99 24.75
CA ASP A 54 4.97 -0.87 24.18
C ASP A 54 5.50 -1.24 22.79
N LEU A 55 6.30 -2.30 22.69
CA LEU A 55 6.90 -2.72 21.41
C LEU A 55 5.82 -3.02 20.36
N ASN A 56 4.79 -3.77 20.72
CA ASN A 56 3.71 -4.14 19.80
C ASN A 56 2.91 -2.93 19.32
N THR A 57 2.54 -2.01 20.23
CA THR A 57 1.82 -0.78 19.88
C THR A 57 2.68 0.09 18.95
N TYR A 58 3.98 0.20 19.22
CA TYR A 58 4.89 0.97 18.36
C TYR A 58 4.91 0.40 16.94
N MET A 59 5.10 -0.92 16.79
CA MET A 59 5.16 -1.57 15.48
C MET A 59 3.83 -1.48 14.74
N ILE A 60 2.72 -1.84 15.39
CA ILE A 60 1.39 -1.87 14.78
C ILE A 60 1.01 -0.48 14.29
N PHE A 61 1.05 0.53 15.15
CA PHE A 61 0.53 1.85 14.78
C PHE A 61 1.49 2.68 13.91
N SER A 62 2.80 2.43 13.97
CA SER A 62 3.74 3.09 13.04
C SER A 62 3.65 2.51 11.63
N VAL A 63 3.53 1.17 11.51
CA VAL A 63 3.55 0.48 10.22
C VAL A 63 2.16 0.38 9.59
N MET A 64 1.13 -0.07 10.33
CA MET A 64 -0.21 -0.29 9.77
C MET A 64 -0.89 1.03 9.37
N THR A 65 -0.75 2.08 10.16
CA THR A 65 -1.30 3.41 9.80
C THR A 65 -0.67 3.92 8.51
N GLY A 66 0.65 3.74 8.36
CA GLY A 66 1.36 4.08 7.12
C GLY A 66 0.91 3.24 5.93
N ALA A 67 0.74 1.93 6.12
CA ALA A 67 0.23 1.03 5.09
C ALA A 67 -1.19 1.42 4.62
N LEU A 68 -2.08 1.77 5.55
CA LEU A 68 -3.43 2.24 5.25
C LEU A 68 -3.42 3.54 4.43
N LEU A 69 -2.56 4.51 4.79
CA LEU A 69 -2.43 5.75 4.02
C LEU A 69 -1.97 5.49 2.58
N LEU A 70 -1.01 4.57 2.39
CA LEU A 70 -0.47 4.25 1.06
C LEU A 70 -1.55 3.65 0.13
N MET A 71 -2.60 3.03 0.68
CA MET A 71 -3.74 2.52 -0.09
C MET A 71 -4.56 3.61 -0.79
N ILE A 72 -4.36 4.91 -0.50
CA ILE A 72 -5.00 6.02 -1.23
C ILE A 72 -4.76 5.92 -2.74
N SER A 73 -3.60 5.41 -3.15
CA SER A 73 -3.23 5.24 -4.55
C SER A 73 -4.07 4.20 -5.31
N THR A 74 -4.78 3.30 -4.60
CA THR A 74 -5.64 2.25 -5.21
C THR A 74 -6.88 2.80 -5.90
N VAL A 75 -7.26 4.04 -5.57
CA VAL A 75 -8.41 4.74 -6.15
C VAL A 75 -8.32 4.87 -7.68
N ILE A 76 -7.11 4.86 -8.25
CA ILE A 76 -6.91 4.88 -9.71
C ILE A 76 -7.46 3.62 -10.39
N SER A 77 -7.27 2.45 -9.77
CA SER A 77 -7.84 1.19 -10.25
C SER A 77 -9.37 1.20 -10.18
N GLU A 78 -9.94 1.81 -9.14
CA GLU A 78 -11.38 1.92 -8.96
C GLU A 78 -12.04 2.81 -10.01
N VAL A 79 -11.45 3.97 -10.30
CA VAL A 79 -11.93 4.85 -11.38
C VAL A 79 -11.88 4.14 -12.73
N SER A 80 -10.83 3.36 -12.98
CA SER A 80 -10.72 2.50 -14.17
C SER A 80 -11.87 1.48 -14.24
N GLY A 81 -12.22 0.87 -13.12
CA GLY A 81 -13.38 -0.03 -13.01
C GLY A 81 -14.71 0.65 -13.31
N MET A 82 -14.91 1.86 -12.79
CA MET A 82 -16.10 2.66 -13.07
C MET A 82 -16.20 3.04 -14.54
N ASP A 83 -15.09 3.37 -15.19
CA ASP A 83 -15.03 3.68 -16.62
C ASP A 83 -15.48 2.47 -17.48
N TYR A 84 -15.09 1.25 -17.09
CA TYR A 84 -15.58 0.03 -17.74
C TYR A 84 -17.05 -0.23 -17.49
N LYS A 85 -17.52 -0.07 -16.25
CA LYS A 85 -18.93 -0.24 -15.88
C LYS A 85 -19.85 0.74 -16.59
N ALA A 86 -19.42 1.99 -16.73
CA ALA A 86 -20.13 3.05 -17.45
C ALA A 86 -19.96 2.98 -18.98
N LYS A 87 -19.17 2.01 -19.50
CA LYS A 87 -18.79 1.90 -20.92
C LYS A 87 -18.10 3.13 -21.50
N TRP A 88 -17.52 3.99 -20.64
CA TRP A 88 -16.83 5.21 -21.04
C TRP A 88 -15.64 4.91 -21.96
N MET A 89 -14.94 3.81 -21.71
CA MET A 89 -13.83 3.30 -22.54
C MET A 89 -14.25 3.11 -24.01
N GLY A 90 -15.51 2.75 -24.25
CA GLY A 90 -16.05 2.59 -25.60
C GLY A 90 -16.19 3.90 -26.37
N PHE A 91 -16.27 5.05 -25.69
CA PHE A 91 -16.38 6.38 -26.31
C PHE A 91 -15.05 7.12 -26.37
N GLN A 92 -13.98 6.53 -25.83
CA GLN A 92 -12.67 7.18 -25.74
C GLN A 92 -12.11 7.56 -27.11
N TYR A 93 -12.50 6.85 -28.18
CA TYR A 93 -12.13 7.18 -29.56
C TYR A 93 -12.58 8.57 -30.03
N THR A 94 -13.64 9.11 -29.42
CA THR A 94 -14.15 10.46 -29.74
C THR A 94 -13.33 11.57 -29.09
N THR A 95 -12.45 11.21 -28.15
CA THR A 95 -11.56 12.18 -27.49
C THR A 95 -10.22 12.30 -28.24
N PRO A 96 -9.62 13.51 -28.30
CA PRO A 96 -8.32 13.73 -28.95
C PRO A 96 -7.13 13.17 -28.13
N ILE A 97 -7.41 12.28 -27.17
CA ILE A 97 -6.45 11.76 -26.21
C ILE A 97 -6.04 10.36 -26.64
N THR A 98 -4.74 10.18 -26.92
CA THR A 98 -4.16 8.87 -27.23
C THR A 98 -4.12 7.98 -25.97
N GLU A 99 -4.14 6.67 -26.17
CA GLU A 99 -4.10 5.67 -25.10
C GLU A 99 -2.86 5.83 -24.21
N GLU A 100 -1.70 6.05 -24.84
CA GLU A 100 -0.43 6.36 -24.16
C GLU A 100 -0.57 7.54 -23.19
N LYS A 101 -1.17 8.66 -23.64
CA LYS A 101 -1.35 9.85 -22.79
C LYS A 101 -2.32 9.60 -21.64
N TYR A 102 -3.32 8.74 -21.85
CA TYR A 102 -4.27 8.37 -20.82
C TYR A 102 -3.62 7.47 -19.75
N MET A 103 -2.90 6.42 -20.18
CA MET A 103 -2.18 5.53 -19.26
C MET A 103 -1.05 6.26 -18.52
N LEU A 104 -0.32 7.14 -19.21
CA LEU A 104 0.75 7.94 -18.60
C LEU A 104 0.19 8.82 -17.48
N ALA A 105 -0.97 9.47 -17.72
CA ALA A 105 -1.62 10.29 -16.70
C ALA A 105 -2.01 9.46 -15.47
N LYS A 106 -2.51 8.22 -15.65
CA LYS A 106 -2.86 7.32 -14.54
C LYS A 106 -1.64 6.88 -13.73
N TYR A 107 -0.57 6.45 -14.41
CA TYR A 107 0.65 6.00 -13.75
C TYR A 107 1.35 7.15 -13.00
N LEU A 108 1.43 8.34 -13.61
CA LEU A 108 1.96 9.52 -12.95
C LEU A 108 1.13 9.92 -11.73
N LEU A 109 -0.20 9.85 -11.84
CA LEU A 109 -1.08 10.18 -10.72
C LEU A 109 -0.97 9.15 -9.59
N MET A 110 -0.90 7.86 -9.91
CA MET A 110 -0.66 6.79 -8.95
C MET A 110 0.63 7.05 -8.17
N LEU A 111 1.75 7.28 -8.86
CA LEU A 111 3.04 7.57 -8.22
C LEU A 111 2.98 8.84 -7.37
N ALA A 112 2.33 9.90 -7.86
CA ALA A 112 2.17 11.15 -7.13
C ALA A 112 1.32 10.97 -5.86
N LEU A 113 0.24 10.19 -5.92
CA LEU A 113 -0.61 9.89 -4.78
C LEU A 113 0.10 9.01 -3.76
N THR A 114 0.86 7.99 -4.19
CA THR A 114 1.68 7.18 -3.27
C THR A 114 2.74 8.04 -2.59
N ALA A 115 3.44 8.90 -3.33
CA ALA A 115 4.42 9.82 -2.75
C ALA A 115 3.78 10.80 -1.76
N ALA A 116 2.61 11.37 -2.11
CA ALA A 116 1.86 12.26 -1.24
C ALA A 116 1.35 11.55 0.02
N ALA A 117 1.01 10.26 -0.05
CA ALA A 117 0.59 9.45 1.09
C ALA A 117 1.76 8.96 1.96
N ALA A 118 2.96 8.80 1.39
CA ALA A 118 4.15 8.42 2.13
C ALA A 118 4.56 9.51 3.15
N VAL A 119 4.43 10.79 2.79
CA VAL A 119 4.76 11.91 3.69
C VAL A 119 4.03 11.83 5.05
N PRO A 120 2.67 11.79 5.10
CA PRO A 120 1.96 11.65 6.37
C PRO A 120 2.21 10.30 7.05
N ALA A 121 2.54 9.23 6.31
CA ALA A 121 2.93 7.95 6.92
C ALA A 121 4.24 8.09 7.73
N PHE A 122 5.26 8.74 7.18
CA PHE A 122 6.52 9.02 7.89
C PHE A 122 6.31 9.99 9.06
N ILE A 123 5.48 11.01 8.91
CA ILE A 123 5.13 11.93 10.00
C ILE A 123 4.46 11.16 11.14
N ASN A 124 3.51 10.28 10.84
CA ASN A 124 2.84 9.46 11.85
C ASN A 124 3.83 8.53 12.57
N ALA A 125 4.72 7.86 11.84
CA ALA A 125 5.76 7.02 12.43
C ALA A 125 6.70 7.82 13.35
N ALA A 126 7.05 9.05 12.95
CA ALA A 126 7.86 9.94 13.78
C ALA A 126 7.13 10.40 15.05
N ILE A 127 5.84 10.73 14.97
CA ILE A 127 5.01 11.09 16.13
C ILE A 127 4.94 9.93 17.13
N ILE A 128 4.63 8.72 16.64
CA ILE A 128 4.53 7.54 17.50
C ILE A 128 5.90 7.20 18.09
N GLY A 129 6.98 7.27 17.30
CA GLY A 129 8.34 7.10 17.81
C GLY A 129 8.67 8.08 18.93
N ALA A 130 8.40 9.37 18.74
CA ALA A 130 8.62 10.39 19.76
C ALA A 130 7.83 10.11 21.05
N LEU A 131 6.57 9.66 20.94
CA LEU A 131 5.74 9.28 22.10
C LEU A 131 6.24 8.02 22.82
N SER A 132 6.90 7.13 22.09
CA SER A 132 7.55 5.92 22.64
C SER A 132 8.97 6.19 23.17
N GLY A 133 9.48 7.43 23.09
CA GLY A 133 10.87 7.75 23.42
C GLY A 133 11.90 7.12 22.47
N ARG A 134 11.47 6.70 21.27
CA ARG A 134 12.31 6.04 20.26
C ARG A 134 12.52 6.99 19.07
N PRO A 135 13.77 7.20 18.61
CA PRO A 135 13.98 7.93 17.37
C PRO A 135 13.37 7.15 16.19
N LEU A 136 13.11 7.84 15.08
CA LEU A 136 12.67 7.18 13.84
C LEU A 136 13.75 6.20 13.39
N ASP A 137 13.51 4.91 13.60
CA ASP A 137 14.45 3.85 13.27
C ASP A 137 14.52 3.64 11.75
N MET A 138 15.72 3.32 11.26
CA MET A 138 15.96 2.88 9.90
C MET A 138 15.13 1.63 9.57
N ASN A 139 14.87 0.76 10.55
CA ASN A 139 14.03 -0.42 10.37
C ASN A 139 12.60 -0.04 9.96
N ILE A 140 11.93 0.85 10.71
CA ILE A 140 10.58 1.33 10.36
C ILE A 140 10.59 2.05 9.01
N THR A 141 11.60 2.86 8.77
CA THR A 141 11.75 3.59 7.51
C THR A 141 11.84 2.62 6.33
N SER A 142 12.67 1.58 6.44
CA SER A 142 12.83 0.55 5.40
C SER A 142 11.54 -0.23 5.13
N VAL A 143 10.77 -0.54 6.19
CA VAL A 143 9.48 -1.22 6.07
C VAL A 143 8.46 -0.35 5.35
N LEU A 144 8.36 0.94 5.71
CA LEU A 144 7.44 1.86 5.04
C LEU A 144 7.79 2.06 3.56
N VAL A 145 9.09 2.09 3.22
CA VAL A 145 9.55 2.13 1.82
C VAL A 145 9.19 0.83 1.09
N MET A 146 9.41 -0.33 1.71
CA MET A 146 9.04 -1.63 1.14
C MET A 146 7.53 -1.74 0.91
N ILE A 147 6.71 -1.32 1.88
CA ILE A 147 5.26 -1.29 1.73
C ILE A 147 4.87 -0.35 0.59
N SER A 148 5.49 0.83 0.48
CA SER A 148 5.25 1.75 -0.63
C SER A 148 5.55 1.10 -1.99
N CYS A 149 6.68 0.40 -2.10
CA CYS A 149 7.08 -0.33 -3.30
C CYS A 149 6.06 -1.41 -3.65
N VAL A 150 5.65 -2.21 -2.66
CA VAL A 150 4.63 -3.26 -2.83
C VAL A 150 3.31 -2.62 -3.26
N THR A 151 2.80 -1.59 -2.59
CA THR A 151 1.55 -0.91 -2.96
C THR A 151 1.57 -0.41 -4.41
N VAL A 152 2.67 0.18 -4.86
CA VAL A 152 2.83 0.58 -6.27
C VAL A 152 2.72 -0.62 -7.20
N LEU A 153 3.42 -1.71 -6.91
CA LEU A 153 3.38 -2.94 -7.72
C LEU A 153 1.97 -3.53 -7.78
N LEU A 154 1.27 -3.58 -6.65
CA LEU A 154 -0.10 -4.07 -6.58
C LEU A 154 -1.03 -3.22 -7.43
N ASN A 155 -0.89 -1.89 -7.40
CA ASN A 155 -1.68 -0.98 -8.24
C ASN A 155 -1.39 -1.15 -9.74
N VAL A 156 -0.11 -1.29 -10.12
CA VAL A 156 0.31 -1.56 -11.50
C VAL A 156 -0.35 -2.85 -12.00
N PHE A 157 -0.25 -3.90 -11.19
CA PHE A 157 -0.82 -5.22 -11.52
C PHE A 157 -2.35 -5.18 -11.59
N GLN A 158 -3.02 -4.55 -10.62
CA GLN A 158 -4.47 -4.40 -10.62
C GLN A 158 -4.97 -3.58 -11.83
N THR A 159 -4.26 -2.50 -12.18
CA THR A 159 -4.58 -1.69 -13.36
C THR A 159 -4.42 -2.51 -14.64
N ALA A 160 -3.35 -3.28 -14.77
CA ALA A 160 -3.14 -4.21 -15.88
C ALA A 160 -4.26 -5.25 -16.01
N LEU A 161 -4.62 -5.92 -14.92
CA LEU A 161 -5.72 -6.89 -14.91
C LEU A 161 -7.07 -6.25 -15.23
N THR A 162 -7.33 -5.04 -14.72
CA THR A 162 -8.59 -4.33 -14.97
C THR A 162 -8.75 -4.01 -16.46
N HIS A 163 -7.67 -3.58 -17.12
CA HIS A 163 -7.67 -3.34 -18.55
C HIS A 163 -7.75 -4.64 -19.36
N LEU A 164 -7.06 -5.71 -18.95
CA LEU A 164 -7.09 -7.02 -19.61
C LEU A 164 -8.49 -7.69 -19.54
N LEU A 165 -9.13 -7.64 -18.37
CA LEU A 165 -10.39 -8.33 -18.10
C LEU A 165 -11.63 -7.46 -18.35
N HIS A 166 -11.42 -6.17 -18.67
CA HIS A 166 -12.47 -5.16 -18.86
C HIS A 166 -13.47 -5.07 -17.69
N SER A 167 -13.03 -5.42 -16.48
CA SER A 167 -13.86 -5.46 -15.27
C SER A 167 -12.97 -5.46 -14.03
N LEU A 168 -13.24 -4.51 -13.13
CA LEU A 168 -12.56 -4.43 -11.84
C LEU A 168 -12.89 -5.62 -10.94
N GLU A 169 -14.16 -6.06 -10.93
CA GLU A 169 -14.60 -7.20 -10.12
C GLU A 169 -13.86 -8.48 -10.51
N LYS A 170 -13.72 -8.75 -11.82
CA LYS A 170 -12.94 -9.89 -12.32
C LYS A 170 -11.46 -9.77 -11.97
N ALA A 171 -10.90 -8.57 -12.12
CA ALA A 171 -9.52 -8.31 -11.74
C ALA A 171 -9.28 -8.56 -10.24
N MET A 172 -10.22 -8.14 -9.38
CA MET A 172 -10.16 -8.41 -7.94
C MET A 172 -10.25 -9.91 -7.63
N TYR A 173 -11.10 -10.69 -8.30
CA TYR A 173 -11.15 -12.14 -8.08
C TYR A 173 -9.84 -12.83 -8.45
N VAL A 174 -9.25 -12.50 -9.60
CA VAL A 174 -7.95 -13.04 -10.01
C VAL A 174 -6.86 -12.63 -9.02
N TYR A 175 -6.88 -11.37 -8.59
CA TYR A 175 -5.96 -10.86 -7.59
C TYR A 175 -6.04 -11.60 -6.25
N ILE A 176 -7.25 -11.85 -5.75
CA ILE A 176 -7.48 -12.60 -4.50
C ILE A 176 -7.00 -14.04 -4.64
N VAL A 177 -7.32 -14.72 -5.75
CA VAL A 177 -6.89 -16.11 -6.00
C VAL A 177 -5.37 -16.22 -6.06
N LEU A 178 -4.70 -15.30 -6.76
CA LEU A 178 -3.24 -15.24 -6.81
C LEU A 178 -2.63 -14.95 -5.43
N GLY A 179 -3.26 -14.07 -4.65
CA GLY A 179 -2.85 -13.78 -3.27
C GLY A 179 -2.96 -14.99 -2.35
N ILE A 180 -4.06 -15.74 -2.43
CA ILE A 180 -4.25 -17.00 -1.68
C ILE A 180 -3.21 -18.04 -2.12
N ALA A 181 -2.98 -18.20 -3.43
CA ALA A 181 -1.97 -19.13 -3.94
C ALA A 181 -0.56 -18.77 -3.45
N ALA A 182 -0.19 -17.48 -3.50
CA ALA A 182 1.09 -17.00 -2.99
C ALA A 182 1.23 -17.22 -1.48
N TYR A 183 0.18 -16.96 -0.70
CA TYR A 183 0.15 -17.22 0.73
C TYR A 183 0.31 -18.72 1.04
N MET A 184 -0.40 -19.59 0.32
CA MET A 184 -0.27 -21.04 0.50
C MET A 184 1.14 -21.53 0.19
N LEU A 185 1.76 -21.04 -0.90
CA LEU A 185 3.16 -21.34 -1.23
C LEU A 185 4.13 -20.84 -0.15
N PHE A 186 3.85 -19.67 0.43
CA PHE A 186 4.64 -19.11 1.52
C PHE A 186 4.52 -19.95 2.80
N VAL A 187 3.31 -20.35 3.19
CA VAL A 187 3.07 -21.21 4.37
C VAL A 187 3.74 -22.57 4.20
N VAL A 188 3.61 -23.21 3.03
CA VAL A 188 4.28 -24.50 2.74
C VAL A 188 5.80 -24.35 2.82
N LYS A 189 6.34 -23.22 2.36
CA LYS A 189 7.77 -22.95 2.43
C LYS A 189 8.24 -22.68 3.86
N LEU A 190 7.46 -21.96 4.67
CA LEU A 190 7.74 -21.75 6.09
C LEU A 190 7.75 -23.07 6.86
N ASP A 191 6.77 -23.95 6.60
CA ASP A 191 6.69 -25.28 7.21
C ASP A 191 7.91 -26.13 6.84
N SER A 192 8.36 -26.05 5.58
CA SER A 192 9.59 -26.73 5.12
C SER A 192 10.89 -26.20 5.74
N MET A 193 10.86 -24.98 6.33
CA MET A 193 12.00 -24.36 6.97
C MET A 193 12.12 -24.69 8.47
N ASN A 194 11.21 -25.51 9.01
CA ASN A 194 11.26 -26.00 10.40
C ASN A 194 11.35 -24.85 11.44
N ILE A 195 10.71 -23.71 11.15
CA ILE A 195 10.56 -22.58 12.09
C ILE A 195 9.44 -22.96 13.06
N GLY A 196 9.75 -23.90 13.96
CA GLY A 196 8.78 -24.55 14.81
C GLY A 196 9.38 -24.94 16.15
N SER A 197 9.77 -23.97 16.96
CA SER A 197 9.72 -24.02 18.43
C SER A 197 10.41 -22.80 19.02
N GLU A 198 9.66 -21.82 19.51
CA GLU A 198 9.89 -21.12 20.78
C GLU A 198 9.04 -19.85 20.85
N SER A 199 8.54 -19.56 22.04
CA SER A 199 7.67 -18.44 22.39
C SER A 199 8.29 -17.04 22.17
N ASP A 200 9.53 -16.96 21.68
CA ASP A 200 10.20 -15.72 21.22
C ASP A 200 9.97 -15.42 19.71
N SER A 201 9.14 -16.24 19.05
CA SER A 201 8.93 -16.24 17.59
C SER A 201 8.53 -14.90 16.96
N LEU A 202 7.79 -14.02 17.65
CA LEU A 202 7.34 -12.75 17.04
C LEU A 202 8.45 -11.70 16.98
N ALA A 203 9.27 -11.61 18.03
CA ALA A 203 10.39 -10.68 18.08
C ALA A 203 11.47 -11.11 17.09
N SER A 204 11.80 -12.40 17.03
CA SER A 204 12.74 -12.95 16.04
C SER A 204 12.23 -12.79 14.61
N LEU A 205 10.96 -13.10 14.33
CA LEU A 205 10.34 -12.88 13.02
C LEU A 205 10.33 -11.39 12.65
N SER A 206 10.04 -10.49 13.59
CA SER A 206 10.07 -9.04 13.32
C SER A 206 11.48 -8.58 12.93
N ASN A 207 12.51 -9.08 13.62
CA ASN A 207 13.90 -8.75 13.32
C ASN A 207 14.36 -9.33 11.98
N GLU A 208 13.93 -10.54 11.63
CA GLU A 208 14.18 -11.12 10.30
C GLU A 208 13.49 -10.32 9.19
N VAL A 209 12.23 -9.94 9.39
CA VAL A 209 11.48 -9.11 8.43
C VAL A 209 12.14 -7.74 8.28
N PHE A 210 12.55 -7.09 9.37
CA PHE A 210 13.24 -5.81 9.32
C PHE A 210 14.61 -5.94 8.65
N GLY A 211 15.38 -6.99 8.95
CA GLY A 211 16.65 -7.31 8.29
C GLY A 211 16.48 -7.48 6.79
N PHE A 212 15.49 -8.29 6.38
CA PHE A 212 15.14 -8.50 4.97
C PHE A 212 14.73 -7.19 4.29
N CYS A 213 13.81 -6.42 4.89
CA CYS A 213 13.38 -5.14 4.32
C CYS A 213 14.57 -4.19 4.13
N ARG A 214 15.49 -4.13 5.09
CA ARG A 214 16.67 -3.27 5.02
C ARG A 214 17.66 -3.72 3.95
N GLU A 215 17.94 -5.01 3.87
CA GLU A 215 18.88 -5.59 2.89
C GLU A 215 18.38 -5.42 1.46
N TYR A 216 17.09 -5.69 1.23
CA TYR A 216 16.51 -5.72 -0.11
C TYR A 216 15.86 -4.40 -0.55
N MET A 217 15.81 -3.37 0.30
CA MET A 217 15.16 -2.08 -0.01
C MET A 217 15.66 -1.47 -1.33
N GLY A 218 16.97 -1.43 -1.54
CA GLY A 218 17.55 -0.84 -2.76
C GLY A 218 17.16 -1.61 -4.03
N ILE A 219 17.19 -2.94 -3.96
CA ILE A 219 16.77 -3.82 -5.06
C ILE A 219 15.27 -3.66 -5.32
N ALA A 220 14.45 -3.59 -4.27
CA ALA A 220 13.01 -3.43 -4.38
C ALA A 220 12.63 -2.12 -5.09
N VAL A 221 13.27 -1.00 -4.75
CA VAL A 221 13.02 0.29 -5.41
C VAL A 221 13.33 0.23 -6.91
N ILE A 222 14.46 -0.37 -7.29
CA ILE A 222 14.86 -0.54 -8.69
C ILE A 222 13.87 -1.46 -9.42
N ALA A 223 13.54 -2.61 -8.81
CA ALA A 223 12.58 -3.56 -9.36
C ALA A 223 11.20 -2.92 -9.55
N THR A 224 10.74 -2.12 -8.59
CA THR A 224 9.49 -1.36 -8.70
C THR A 224 9.54 -0.38 -9.86
N ALA A 225 10.63 0.37 -10.05
CA ALA A 225 10.75 1.29 -11.18
C ALA A 225 10.66 0.54 -12.53
N VAL A 226 11.37 -0.59 -12.68
CA VAL A 226 11.33 -1.42 -13.90
C VAL A 226 9.93 -1.98 -14.14
N LEU A 227 9.26 -2.49 -13.11
CA LEU A 227 7.91 -3.05 -13.21
C LEU A 227 6.85 -1.99 -13.49
N VAL A 228 7.00 -0.77 -12.97
CA VAL A 228 6.13 0.37 -13.31
C VAL A 228 6.25 0.72 -14.79
N ILE A 229 7.48 0.79 -15.33
CA ILE A 229 7.71 1.06 -16.75
C ILE A 229 7.13 -0.06 -17.62
N THR A 230 7.43 -1.31 -17.26
CA THR A 230 6.93 -2.49 -17.99
C THR A 230 5.40 -2.56 -17.94
N GLY A 231 4.81 -2.31 -16.77
CA GLY A 231 3.37 -2.26 -16.57
C GLY A 231 2.69 -1.18 -17.38
N TYR A 232 3.30 0.01 -17.51
CA TYR A 232 2.81 1.08 -18.38
C TYR A 232 2.71 0.63 -19.84
N PHE A 233 3.77 0.01 -20.38
CA PHE A 233 3.75 -0.48 -21.77
C PHE A 233 2.73 -1.61 -21.95
N LEU A 234 2.66 -2.55 -20.99
CA LEU A 234 1.73 -3.67 -21.02
C LEU A 234 0.26 -3.22 -20.97
N THR A 235 -0.07 -2.30 -20.06
CA THR A 235 -1.41 -1.71 -19.95
C THR A 235 -1.81 -0.92 -21.19
N THR A 236 -0.88 -0.16 -21.77
CA THR A 236 -1.12 0.56 -23.02
C THR A 236 -1.40 -0.42 -24.16
N ALA A 237 -0.65 -1.53 -24.24
CA ALA A 237 -0.90 -2.57 -25.24
C ALA A 237 -2.28 -3.24 -25.08
N PHE A 238 -2.75 -3.44 -23.84
CA PHE A 238 -4.10 -3.98 -23.57
C PHE A 238 -5.22 -2.98 -23.84
N MET A 239 -4.95 -1.68 -23.82
CA MET A 239 -5.95 -0.65 -24.07
C MET A 239 -6.33 -0.52 -25.56
N LYS A 240 -5.57 -1.11 -26.48
CA LYS A 240 -5.70 -0.94 -27.94
C LYS A 240 -7.16 -0.77 -28.37
N ARG A 241 -7.48 0.44 -28.85
CA ARG A 241 -8.75 0.82 -29.46
C ARG A 241 -9.11 -0.24 -30.49
N ARG A 242 -10.37 -0.68 -30.47
CA ARG A 242 -10.96 -1.33 -31.65
C ARG A 242 -10.89 -0.31 -32.79
N GLU A 243 -9.90 -0.45 -33.65
CA GLU A 243 -10.01 0.04 -35.02
C GLU A 243 -11.19 -0.71 -35.62
N LYS A 244 -12.29 0.02 -35.85
CA LYS A 244 -13.43 -0.46 -36.63
C LYS A 244 -13.16 -0.19 -38.09
#